data_AF-A0A239KBM9-F1
#
_entry.id   AF-A0A239KBM9-F1
#
_cell.length_a   1.000
_cell.length_b   1.000
_cell.length_c   1.000
_cell.angle_alpha   90.00
_cell.angle_beta   90.00
_cell.angle_gamma   90.00
#
_symmetry.space_group_name_H-M   'P 1'
#
loop_
_entity.id
_entity.type
_entity.pdbx_description
1 polymer ?
#
loop_
_entity_poly.entity_id
_entity_poly.type
_entity_poly.pdbx_seq_one_letter_code
_entity_poly.pdbx_strand_id
1 'polypeptide(L)'
;MAASLATYISLPGTMAEAMEHWHDVFGGELNIMRYGDTPIEGMPFEPAPNAVARSTLVLPVGTIAGGDSMDDGNDYPVRGTAYSLLYTTETPDEAQELIQKLLDGGGVMGMPFEQAPWGGWYGQVFDGFCHEKRRDPTGPVSLG
;
A
#
# COMPACT_ATOMS: atom_id res chain seq x y z
N MET A 1 10.34 16.73 -19.07
CA MET A 1 10.00 15.61 -18.16
C MET A 1 11.19 14.68 -18.13
N ALA A 2 11.81 14.49 -16.96
CA ALA A 2 12.83 13.45 -16.78
C ALA A 2 12.14 12.08 -16.69
N ALA A 3 12.82 11.01 -17.10
CA ALA A 3 12.31 9.66 -16.89
C ALA A 3 12.18 9.39 -15.39
N SER A 4 11.11 8.70 -14.98
CA SER A 4 10.88 8.29 -13.59
C SER A 4 10.33 6.87 -13.55
N LEU A 5 10.59 6.17 -12.45
CA LEU A 5 10.07 4.83 -12.16
C LEU A 5 9.32 4.92 -10.83
N ALA A 6 8.13 4.35 -10.79
CA ALA A 6 7.29 4.30 -9.59
C ALA A 6 6.70 2.90 -9.44
N THR A 7 6.49 2.47 -8.20
CA THR A 7 5.67 1.28 -7.95
C THR A 7 4.21 1.65 -8.18
N TYR A 8 3.44 0.76 -8.81
CA TYR A 8 2.01 0.95 -8.99
C TYR A 8 1.24 -0.15 -8.25
N ILE A 9 0.40 0.23 -7.29
CA ILE A 9 -0.42 -0.67 -6.48
C ILE A 9 -1.88 -0.50 -6.88
N SER A 10 -2.60 -1.61 -6.99
CA SER A 10 -4.03 -1.63 -7.28
C SER A 10 -4.77 -2.27 -6.11
N LEU A 11 -5.75 -1.57 -5.53
CA LEU A 11 -6.49 -2.01 -4.35
C LEU A 11 -8.00 -2.14 -4.63
N PRO A 12 -8.72 -3.02 -3.91
CA PRO A 12 -10.16 -3.22 -4.07
C PRO A 12 -10.98 -2.13 -3.35
N GLY A 13 -10.97 -0.90 -3.87
CA GLY A 13 -11.84 0.18 -3.37
C GLY A 13 -11.34 0.90 -2.12
N THR A 14 -10.15 0.56 -1.60
CA THR A 14 -9.55 1.17 -0.40
C THR A 14 -8.31 2.02 -0.73
N MET A 15 -8.07 2.37 -2.00
CA MET A 15 -6.85 3.07 -2.41
C MET A 15 -6.71 4.45 -1.76
N ALA A 16 -7.82 5.18 -1.60
CA ALA A 16 -7.77 6.50 -0.96
C ALA A 16 -7.29 6.41 0.50
N GLU A 17 -7.90 5.52 1.28
CA GLU A 17 -7.56 5.30 2.69
C GLU A 17 -6.11 4.83 2.84
N ALA A 18 -5.65 3.95 1.94
CA ALA A 18 -4.27 3.48 1.93
C ALA A 18 -3.27 4.62 1.66
N MET A 19 -3.52 5.46 0.66
CA MET A 19 -2.61 6.57 0.31
C MET A 19 -2.57 7.64 1.39
N GLU A 20 -3.70 7.95 2.01
CA GLU A 20 -3.77 8.88 3.15
C GLU A 20 -2.98 8.32 4.34
N HIS A 21 -3.17 7.04 4.67
CA HIS A 21 -2.39 6.40 5.73
C HIS A 21 -0.89 6.38 5.42
N TRP A 22 -0.48 6.00 4.21
CA TRP A 22 0.93 6.00 3.83
C TRP A 22 1.53 7.41 3.83
N HIS A 23 0.75 8.43 3.49
CA HIS A 23 1.18 9.83 3.64
C HIS A 23 1.38 10.22 5.11
N ASP A 24 0.51 9.79 6.03
CA ASP A 24 0.68 10.04 7.47
C ASP A 24 1.91 9.30 8.05
N VAL A 25 2.22 8.11 7.52
CA VAL A 25 3.37 7.31 7.95
C VAL A 25 4.68 7.91 7.42
N PHE A 26 4.78 8.09 6.10
CA PHE A 26 6.03 8.40 5.40
C PHE A 26 6.19 9.89 5.01
N GLY A 27 5.13 10.69 5.12
CA GLY A 27 5.12 12.10 4.69
C GLY A 27 5.02 12.26 3.18
N GLY A 28 5.73 13.25 2.64
CA GLY A 28 5.81 13.53 1.20
C GLY A 28 4.64 14.33 0.63
N GLU A 29 4.47 14.28 -0.69
CA GLU A 29 3.42 14.99 -1.42
C GLU A 29 2.39 14.00 -1.97
N LEU A 30 1.16 14.08 -1.45
CA LEU A 30 0.05 13.23 -1.85
C LEU A 30 -0.87 13.94 -2.85
N ASN A 31 -1.18 13.26 -3.96
CA ASN A 31 -2.18 13.67 -4.92
C ASN A 31 -3.13 12.51 -5.25
N ILE A 32 -4.43 12.72 -5.08
CA ILE A 32 -5.48 11.73 -5.38
C ILE A 32 -6.44 12.33 -6.42
N MET A 33 -6.72 11.56 -7.47
CA MET A 33 -7.71 11.86 -8.50
C MET A 33 -8.78 10.77 -8.48
N ARG A 34 -10.04 11.16 -8.28
CA ARG A 34 -11.19 10.25 -8.26
C ARG A 34 -11.89 10.22 -9.61
N TYR A 35 -12.65 9.16 -9.86
CA TYR A 35 -13.46 9.04 -11.08
C TYR A 35 -14.54 10.13 -11.17
N GLY A 36 -15.08 10.60 -10.04
CA GLY A 36 -16.05 11.70 -10.01
C GLY A 36 -15.46 13.07 -10.41
N ASP A 37 -14.14 13.23 -10.34
CA ASP A 37 -13.48 14.51 -10.61
C ASP A 37 -13.27 14.75 -12.12
N THR A 38 -13.37 13.69 -12.94
CA THR A 38 -13.17 13.76 -14.39
C THR A 38 -14.29 13.02 -15.11
N PRO A 39 -15.05 13.67 -16.00
CA PRO A 39 -16.03 12.97 -16.82
C PRO A 39 -15.30 12.01 -17.78
N ILE A 40 -15.42 10.71 -17.53
CA ILE A 40 -14.89 9.69 -18.42
C ILE A 40 -16.02 9.17 -19.30
N GLU A 41 -16.22 9.82 -20.45
CA GLU A 41 -17.17 9.33 -21.46
C GLU A 41 -16.63 8.06 -22.15
N GLY A 42 -17.51 7.08 -22.38
CA GLY A 42 -17.19 5.89 -23.19
C GLY A 42 -16.50 4.74 -22.44
N MET A 43 -16.49 4.73 -21.10
CA MET A 43 -16.07 3.54 -20.36
C MET A 43 -17.10 2.40 -20.49
N PRO A 44 -16.65 1.14 -20.56
CA PRO A 44 -17.53 -0.02 -20.63
C PRO A 44 -18.29 -0.32 -19.32
N PHE A 45 -17.99 0.42 -18.26
CA PHE A 45 -18.63 0.33 -16.94
C PHE A 45 -18.72 1.73 -16.31
N GLU A 46 -19.63 1.90 -15.34
CA GLU A 46 -19.75 3.12 -14.55
C GLU A 46 -19.01 2.95 -13.21
N PRO A 47 -17.83 3.57 -13.03
CA PRO A 47 -17.11 3.51 -11.76
C PRO A 47 -17.85 4.27 -10.67
N ALA A 48 -17.71 3.82 -9.42
CA ALA A 48 -18.20 4.59 -8.28
C ALA A 48 -17.51 5.98 -8.27
N PRO A 49 -18.24 7.10 -8.10
CA PRO A 49 -17.65 8.44 -8.16
C PRO A 49 -16.50 8.66 -7.17
N ASN A 50 -16.55 7.97 -6.03
CA ASN A 50 -15.54 8.07 -4.98
C ASN A 50 -14.32 7.17 -5.22
N ALA A 51 -14.36 6.24 -6.19
CA ALA A 51 -13.22 5.38 -6.49
C ALA A 51 -12.04 6.22 -7.01
N VAL A 52 -10.83 5.82 -6.63
CA VAL A 52 -9.60 6.46 -7.05
C VAL A 52 -9.23 5.99 -8.45
N ALA A 53 -9.22 6.91 -9.42
CA ALA A 53 -8.75 6.63 -10.77
C ALA A 53 -7.22 6.57 -10.83
N ARG A 54 -6.58 7.51 -10.14
CA ARG A 54 -5.14 7.59 -10.04
C ARG A 54 -4.74 8.34 -8.79
N SER A 55 -3.70 7.87 -8.14
CA SER A 55 -3.06 8.52 -7.02
C SER A 55 -1.55 8.42 -7.14
N THR A 56 -0.86 9.40 -6.57
CA THR A 56 0.60 9.46 -6.49
C THR A 56 1.00 10.02 -5.13
N LEU A 57 1.92 9.34 -4.45
CA LEU A 57 2.59 9.77 -3.24
C LEU A 57 4.08 9.90 -3.56
N VAL A 58 4.57 11.13 -3.62
CA VAL A 58 5.96 11.43 -3.92
C VAL A 58 6.73 11.59 -2.62
N LEU A 59 7.65 10.67 -2.37
CA LEU A 59 8.56 10.68 -1.22
C LEU A 59 9.95 11.12 -1.68
N PRO A 60 10.82 11.62 -0.77
CA PRO A 60 12.22 11.89 -1.11
C PRO A 60 12.97 10.68 -1.66
N VAL A 61 12.54 9.46 -1.27
CA VAL A 61 13.19 8.19 -1.59
C VAL A 61 12.56 7.44 -2.76
N GLY A 62 11.46 7.94 -3.32
CA GLY A 62 10.76 7.26 -4.42
C GLY A 62 9.30 7.67 -4.54
N THR A 63 8.58 7.00 -5.44
CA THR A 63 7.18 7.31 -5.71
C THR A 63 6.33 6.06 -5.62
N ILE A 64 5.24 6.15 -4.86
CA ILE A 64 4.16 5.16 -4.84
C ILE A 64 3.01 5.72 -5.66
N ALA A 65 2.53 4.96 -6.62
CA ALA A 65 1.35 5.28 -7.40
C ALA A 65 0.30 4.19 -7.23
N GLY A 66 -0.97 4.50 -7.49
CA GLY A 66 -1.99 3.48 -7.46
C GLY A 66 -3.38 3.95 -7.83
N GLY A 67 -4.32 3.01 -7.89
CA GLY A 67 -5.73 3.26 -8.18
C GLY A 67 -6.61 2.16 -7.61
N ASP A 68 -7.91 2.43 -7.51
CA ASP A 68 -8.88 1.39 -7.21
C ASP A 68 -9.08 0.53 -8.44
N SER A 69 -8.98 -0.78 -8.23
CA SER A 69 -9.32 -1.77 -9.24
C SER A 69 -10.84 -1.80 -9.43
N MET A 70 -11.22 -2.00 -10.69
CA MET A 70 -12.62 -2.08 -11.14
C MET A 70 -13.10 -3.52 -11.30
N ASP A 71 -12.25 -4.49 -10.97
CA ASP A 71 -12.56 -5.90 -11.08
C ASP A 71 -13.36 -6.39 -9.87
N ASP A 72 -14.35 -7.26 -10.11
CA ASP A 72 -15.40 -7.66 -9.16
C ASP A 72 -14.96 -8.71 -8.12
N GLY A 73 -13.64 -8.94 -8.00
CA GLY A 73 -13.04 -9.60 -6.85
C GLY A 73 -12.63 -11.05 -7.04
N ASN A 74 -12.28 -11.50 -8.25
CA ASN A 74 -11.90 -12.90 -8.45
C ASN A 74 -10.43 -13.20 -8.76
N ASP A 75 -9.59 -12.20 -9.07
CA ASP A 75 -8.16 -12.46 -9.29
C ASP A 75 -7.30 -11.23 -9.00
N TYR A 76 -7.11 -10.90 -7.71
CA TYR A 76 -6.02 -9.99 -7.33
C TYR A 76 -4.72 -10.81 -7.32
N PRO A 77 -3.82 -10.61 -8.30
CA PRO A 77 -2.69 -11.50 -8.51
C PRO A 77 -1.62 -11.34 -7.43
N VAL A 78 -1.71 -10.30 -6.60
CA VAL A 78 -0.73 -10.07 -5.54
C VAL A 78 -1.34 -10.39 -4.19
N ARG A 79 -0.90 -11.53 -3.65
CA ARG A 79 -1.15 -11.96 -2.28
C ARG A 79 0.20 -12.27 -1.61
N GLY A 80 0.28 -12.06 -0.31
CA GLY A 80 1.48 -12.36 0.49
C GLY A 80 2.71 -11.58 0.03
N THR A 81 3.83 -12.27 -0.11
CA THR A 81 5.15 -11.68 -0.41
C THR A 81 5.45 -11.47 -1.90
N ALA A 82 4.45 -11.57 -2.80
CA ALA A 82 4.68 -11.49 -4.25
C ALA A 82 5.25 -10.12 -4.71
N TYR A 83 4.99 -9.05 -3.96
CA TYR A 83 5.82 -7.84 -4.00
C TYR A 83 6.04 -7.32 -2.57
N SER A 84 7.12 -6.59 -2.36
CA SER A 84 7.37 -5.87 -1.10
C SER A 84 8.09 -4.57 -1.41
N LEU A 85 7.77 -3.52 -0.67
CA LEU A 85 8.51 -2.27 -0.71
C LEU A 85 9.60 -2.32 0.35
N LEU A 86 10.85 -2.21 -0.08
CA LEU A 86 11.98 -2.09 0.83
C LEU A 86 12.23 -0.62 1.12
N TYR A 87 12.03 -0.22 2.37
CA TYR A 87 12.30 1.13 2.85
C TYR A 87 13.53 1.10 3.78
N THR A 88 14.57 1.85 3.42
CA THR A 88 15.83 1.92 4.19
C THR A 88 15.93 3.27 4.89
N THR A 89 16.11 3.26 6.21
CA THR A 89 16.31 4.45 7.05
C THR A 89 17.77 4.66 7.40
N GLU A 90 18.12 5.84 7.92
CA GLU A 90 19.49 6.11 8.37
C GLU A 90 19.76 5.49 9.75
N THR A 91 18.71 5.38 10.60
CA THR A 91 18.82 4.83 11.94
C THR A 91 17.79 3.71 12.22
N PRO A 92 18.08 2.78 13.14
CA PRO A 92 17.12 1.77 13.57
C PRO A 92 15.89 2.37 14.25
N ASP A 93 16.06 3.47 14.99
CA ASP A 93 14.98 4.14 15.71
C ASP A 93 13.92 4.69 14.73
N GLU A 94 14.35 5.32 13.64
CA GLU A 94 13.44 5.76 12.56
C GLU A 94 12.66 4.59 11.96
N ALA A 95 13.31 3.45 11.74
CA ALA A 95 12.62 2.26 11.22
C ALA A 95 11.59 1.73 12.23
N GLN A 96 11.92 1.71 13.52
CA GLN A 96 10.99 1.30 14.57
C GLN A 96 9.76 2.23 14.65
N GLU A 97 9.95 3.54 14.54
CA GLU A 97 8.85 4.50 14.52
C GLU A 97 7.91 4.27 13.32
N LEU A 98 8.47 4.09 12.12
CA LEU A 98 7.68 3.82 10.92
C LEU A 98 6.92 2.49 11.03
N ILE A 99 7.56 1.44 11.54
CA ILE A 99 6.94 0.14 11.77
C ILE A 99 5.78 0.28 12.76
N GLN A 100 5.97 1.03 13.86
CA GLN A 100 4.91 1.22 14.84
C GLN A 100 3.69 1.93 14.23
N LYS A 101 3.89 2.98 13.42
CA LYS A 101 2.77 3.66 12.75
C LYS A 101 2.02 2.73 11.79
N LEU A 102 2.72 1.84 11.09
CA LEU A 102 2.08 0.85 10.21
C LEU A 102 1.27 -0.17 11.02
N LEU A 103 1.77 -0.62 12.18
CA LEU A 103 1.02 -1.49 13.09
C LEU A 103 -0.23 -0.79 13.65
N ASP A 104 -0.10 0.46 14.07
CA ASP A 104 -1.21 1.27 14.59
C ASP A 104 -2.30 1.51 13.50
N GLY A 105 -1.89 1.53 12.23
CA GLY A 105 -2.78 1.56 11.06
C GLY A 105 -3.48 0.24 10.73
N GLY A 106 -3.34 -0.79 11.56
CA GLY A 106 -3.93 -2.11 11.34
C GLY A 106 -3.01 -3.11 10.62
N GLY A 107 -1.73 -2.78 10.48
CA GLY A 107 -0.71 -3.70 10.00
C GLY A 107 -0.40 -4.84 10.98
N VAL A 108 0.27 -5.87 10.47
CA VAL A 108 0.66 -7.05 11.23
C VAL A 108 2.16 -7.27 11.10
N MET A 109 2.83 -7.51 12.22
CA MET A 109 4.25 -7.87 12.22
C MET A 109 4.44 -9.24 11.56
N GLY A 110 5.14 -9.28 10.43
CA GLY A 110 5.53 -10.52 9.76
C GLY A 110 6.83 -11.08 10.33
N MET A 111 7.84 -10.22 10.50
CA MET A 111 9.13 -10.55 11.11
C MET A 111 9.55 -9.42 12.06
N PRO A 112 9.86 -9.72 13.34
CA PRO A 112 10.34 -8.73 14.30
C PRO A 112 11.51 -7.92 13.75
N PHE A 113 11.52 -6.61 14.03
CA PHE A 113 12.62 -5.73 13.65
C PHE A 113 13.76 -5.86 14.65
N GLU A 114 14.79 -6.61 14.26
CA GLU A 114 15.90 -6.98 15.12
C GLU A 114 17.23 -6.90 14.36
N GLN A 115 18.33 -6.95 15.10
CA GLN A 115 19.66 -7.01 14.51
C GLN A 115 19.88 -8.36 13.82
N ALA A 116 20.15 -8.32 12.52
CA ALA A 116 20.32 -9.54 11.74
C ALA A 116 21.67 -10.22 12.06
N PRO A 117 21.77 -11.56 12.00
CA PRO A 117 23.01 -12.29 12.28
C PRO A 117 24.19 -11.90 11.36
N TRP A 118 23.91 -11.42 10.15
CA TRP A 118 24.90 -10.96 9.19
C TRP A 118 25.24 -9.47 9.32
N GLY A 119 24.71 -8.79 10.34
CA GLY A 119 24.85 -7.35 10.56
C GLY A 119 23.73 -6.53 9.92
N GLY A 120 23.52 -5.32 10.47
CA GLY A 120 22.39 -4.47 10.12
C GLY A 120 21.11 -4.80 10.91
N TRP A 121 20.06 -4.06 10.64
CA TRP A 121 18.72 -4.26 11.22
C TRP A 121 17.74 -4.61 10.12
N TYR A 122 16.84 -5.53 10.40
CA TYR A 122 15.83 -5.97 9.43
C TYR A 122 14.57 -6.44 10.14
N GLY A 123 13.43 -6.20 9.50
CA GLY A 123 12.11 -6.65 9.93
C GLY A 123 11.14 -6.54 8.77
N GLN A 124 9.95 -7.10 8.97
CA GLN A 124 8.88 -7.10 7.96
C GLN A 124 7.54 -6.83 8.63
N VAL A 125 6.78 -5.93 8.04
CA VAL A 125 5.40 -5.62 8.42
C VAL A 125 4.52 -5.73 7.19
N PHE A 126 3.35 -6.34 7.36
CA PHE A 126 2.28 -6.32 6.37
C PHE A 126 1.35 -5.17 6.73
N ASP A 127 1.03 -4.30 5.77
CA ASP A 127 0.07 -3.22 6.01
C ASP A 127 -1.37 -3.76 6.12
N GLY A 128 -2.28 -2.92 6.62
CA GLY A 128 -3.70 -3.26 6.77
C GLY A 128 -4.50 -3.31 5.46
N PHE A 129 -3.90 -2.98 4.32
CA PHE A 129 -4.58 -2.82 3.03
C PHE A 129 -4.26 -3.95 2.03
N CYS A 130 -3.11 -4.61 2.17
CA CYS A 130 -2.70 -5.77 1.36
C CYS A 130 -3.49 -7.04 1.71
N HIS A 131 -4.00 -7.13 2.93
CA HIS A 131 -4.89 -8.22 3.31
C HIS A 131 -6.33 -7.80 3.03
N GLU A 132 -6.92 -8.42 2.00
CA GLU A 132 -8.36 -8.57 1.86
C GLU A 132 -8.91 -8.90 3.26
N LYS A 133 -9.57 -7.92 3.89
CA LYS A 133 -10.16 -8.06 5.23
C LYS A 133 -10.82 -9.42 5.24
N ARG A 134 -10.27 -10.37 6.01
CA ARG A 134 -10.77 -11.73 6.11
C ARG A 134 -12.27 -11.66 6.32
N ARG A 135 -13.01 -11.86 5.24
CA ARG A 135 -14.46 -11.97 5.24
C ARG A 135 -14.83 -13.41 5.59
N ASP A 136 -14.17 -13.97 6.60
CA ASP A 136 -14.53 -15.24 7.21
C ASP A 136 -13.76 -15.45 8.54
N PRO A 137 -14.41 -15.36 9.71
CA PRO A 137 -13.81 -15.77 10.98
C PRO A 137 -13.65 -17.29 11.14
N THR A 138 -14.01 -18.11 10.13
CA THR A 138 -14.06 -19.58 10.23
C THR A 138 -13.27 -20.36 9.17
N GLY A 139 -12.58 -19.70 8.24
CA GLY A 139 -11.77 -20.35 7.20
C GLY A 139 -10.31 -20.63 7.62
N PRO A 140 -9.67 -21.70 7.10
CA PRO A 140 -8.32 -22.08 7.49
C PRO A 140 -7.29 -21.02 7.07
N VAL A 141 -6.46 -20.65 8.03
CA VAL A 141 -5.35 -19.70 7.86
C VAL A 141 -4.22 -20.38 7.08
N SER A 142 -4.02 -19.97 5.83
CA SER A 142 -2.80 -20.30 5.08
C SER A 142 -1.82 -19.13 5.18
N LEU A 143 -0.59 -19.41 5.66
CA LEU A 143 0.55 -18.50 5.69
C LEU A 143 1.16 -18.34 4.29
N GLY A 144 1.53 -17.12 3.90
CA GLY A 144 2.27 -16.77 2.68
C GLY A 144 2.71 -15.31 2.68
#